data_AF-A0A843YWL4-F1
#
_entry.id   AF-A0A843YWL4-F1
#
_cell.length_a   1.000
_cell.length_b   1.000
_cell.length_c   1.000
_cell.angle_alpha   90.00
_cell.angle_beta   90.00
_cell.angle_gamma   90.00
#
_symmetry.space_group_name_H-M   'P 1'
#
loop_
_entity.id
_entity.type
_entity.pdbx_description
1 polymer ?
#
loop_
_entity_poly.entity_id
_entity_poly.type
_entity_poly.pdbx_seq_one_letter_code
_entity_poly.pdbx_strand_id
1 'polypeptide(L)'
;MIIDSAQLEKRNHNARPDLVLRTSDRELLLEIVFTKKTEAKRLASFENRKLSAIEIDLSRNQLDTIADFERILFTDSECKRWLFNAKKAAIRSTLRAKNLEQVALQKIEYEQKRIGKETFYATKNQMLTLHIRSRRRS
;
A
#
# COMPACT_ATOMS: atom_id res chain seq x y z
N MET A 1 -14.14 2.28 -17.03
CA MET A 1 -14.81 2.62 -15.75
C MET A 1 -15.99 3.51 -16.12
N ILE A 2 -17.21 3.11 -15.76
CA ILE A 2 -18.41 3.91 -16.03
C ILE A 2 -18.71 4.70 -14.75
N ILE A 3 -19.01 5.99 -14.88
CA ILE A 3 -19.43 6.85 -13.76
C ILE A 3 -20.96 6.83 -13.73
N ASP A 4 -21.53 6.44 -12.59
CA ASP A 4 -22.99 6.35 -12.44
C ASP A 4 -23.59 7.69 -12.01
N SER A 5 -22.86 8.46 -11.21
CA SER A 5 -23.24 9.83 -10.87
C SER A 5 -22.05 10.69 -10.48
N ALA A 6 -22.19 11.99 -10.71
CA ALA A 6 -21.28 13.03 -10.24
C ALA A 6 -22.08 14.01 -9.38
N GLN A 7 -21.57 14.34 -8.20
CA GLN A 7 -22.21 15.28 -7.28
C GLN A 7 -21.23 16.42 -6.97
N LEU A 8 -21.67 17.65 -7.26
CA LEU A 8 -21.06 18.87 -6.75
C LEU A 8 -21.55 19.03 -5.30
N GLU A 9 -20.61 18.99 -4.35
CA GLU A 9 -20.79 19.13 -2.90
C GLU A 9 -22.17 18.97 -2.25
N LYS A 10 -22.21 18.14 -1.19
CA LYS A 10 -22.96 18.47 0.04
C LYS A 10 -22.12 18.06 1.25
N ARG A 11 -21.92 19.00 2.19
CA ARG A 11 -21.19 18.79 3.45
C ARG A 11 -21.60 17.45 4.08
N ASN A 12 -20.69 16.49 4.14
CA ASN A 12 -20.82 15.38 5.06
C ASN A 12 -19.44 14.91 5.52
N HIS A 13 -19.31 14.70 6.83
CA HIS A 13 -18.15 14.10 7.48
C HIS A 13 -16.81 14.87 7.37
N ASN A 14 -16.68 16.07 7.95
CA ASN A 14 -15.39 16.72 8.30
C ASN A 14 -14.31 16.93 7.20
N ALA A 15 -14.58 16.57 5.94
CA ALA A 15 -13.78 16.90 4.76
C ALA A 15 -14.76 17.33 3.65
N ARG A 16 -14.39 18.34 2.86
CA ARG A 16 -15.27 18.97 1.86
C ARG A 16 -14.55 18.94 0.49
N PRO A 17 -14.71 17.86 -0.28
CA PRO A 17 -14.17 17.76 -1.64
C PRO A 17 -15.07 18.50 -2.62
N ASP A 18 -14.46 19.05 -3.68
CA ASP A 18 -15.19 19.82 -4.70
C ASP A 18 -16.18 18.92 -5.47
N LEU A 19 -15.80 17.67 -5.74
CA LEU A 19 -16.61 16.72 -6.49
C LEU A 19 -16.52 15.31 -5.89
N VAL A 20 -17.66 14.61 -5.88
CA VAL A 20 -17.74 13.18 -5.56
C VAL A 20 -18.28 12.43 -6.76
N LEU A 21 -17.49 11.50 -7.27
CA LEU A 21 -17.88 10.58 -8.33
C LEU A 21 -18.25 9.23 -7.73
N ARG A 22 -19.39 8.67 -8.14
CA ARG A 22 -19.84 7.36 -7.69
C ARG A 22 -19.85 6.36 -8.84
N THR A 23 -19.37 5.16 -8.55
CA THR A 23 -19.43 4.00 -9.45
C THR A 23 -19.87 2.81 -8.61
N SER A 24 -21.04 2.23 -8.88
CA SER A 24 -21.63 1.01 -8.31
C SER A 24 -21.45 0.85 -6.79
N ASP A 25 -20.27 0.42 -6.34
CA ASP A 25 -19.88 0.16 -4.94
C ASP A 25 -18.84 1.14 -4.35
N ARG A 26 -18.42 2.15 -5.10
CA ARG A 26 -17.24 3.00 -4.78
C ARG A 26 -17.48 4.47 -5.00
N GLU A 27 -16.75 5.24 -4.21
CA GLU A 27 -16.65 6.68 -4.33
C GLU A 27 -15.21 7.08 -4.67
N LEU A 28 -15.08 8.04 -5.58
CA LEU A 28 -13.84 8.75 -5.89
C LEU A 28 -14.02 10.22 -5.56
N LEU A 29 -13.16 10.73 -4.69
CA LEU A 29 -13.14 12.13 -4.31
C LEU A 29 -12.23 12.90 -5.27
N LEU A 30 -12.68 14.06 -5.69
CA LEU A 30 -11.93 14.96 -6.55
C LEU A 30 -11.81 16.33 -5.89
N GLU A 31 -10.57 16.79 -5.77
CA GLU A 31 -10.21 18.09 -5.23
C GLU A 31 -9.58 18.92 -6.36
N ILE A 32 -10.12 20.10 -6.60
CA ILE A 32 -9.65 21.07 -7.59
C ILE A 32 -8.94 22.19 -6.84
N VAL A 33 -7.62 22.27 -7.03
CA VAL A 33 -6.78 23.24 -6.33
C VAL A 33 -6.38 24.36 -7.27
N PHE A 34 -6.70 25.60 -6.89
CA PHE A 34 -6.35 26.80 -7.66
C PHE A 34 -5.18 27.60 -7.06
N THR A 35 -5.03 27.64 -5.73
CA THR A 35 -3.98 28.45 -5.06
C THR A 35 -3.40 27.85 -3.77
N LYS A 36 -4.08 26.90 -3.11
CA LYS A 36 -3.62 26.26 -1.87
C LYS A 36 -3.42 24.76 -2.04
N LYS A 37 -2.18 24.29 -1.91
CA LYS A 37 -1.86 22.85 -1.84
C LYS A 37 -2.79 22.14 -0.85
N THR A 38 -3.27 20.95 -1.19
CA THR A 38 -4.05 20.11 -0.27
C THR A 38 -3.33 19.97 1.08
N GLU A 39 -4.01 20.38 2.16
CA GLU A 39 -3.46 20.37 3.52
C GLU A 39 -3.23 18.94 4.02
N ALA A 40 -2.13 18.71 4.76
CA ALA A 40 -1.79 17.39 5.33
C ALA A 40 -2.93 16.77 6.16
N LYS A 41 -3.78 17.60 6.78
CA LYS A 41 -4.97 17.16 7.53
C LYS A 41 -6.02 16.49 6.63
N ARG A 42 -6.19 16.96 5.38
CA ARG A 42 -7.13 16.36 4.42
C ARG A 42 -6.65 14.99 3.96
N LEU A 43 -5.35 14.85 3.67
CA LEU A 43 -4.75 13.57 3.28
C LEU A 43 -4.96 12.49 4.35
N ALA A 44 -4.69 12.81 5.62
CA ALA A 44 -4.90 11.89 6.73
C ALA A 44 -6.37 11.43 6.86
N SER A 45 -7.33 12.32 6.57
CA SER A 45 -8.76 11.98 6.55
C SER A 45 -9.09 10.96 5.45
N PHE A 46 -8.57 11.15 4.24
CA PHE A 46 -8.79 10.22 3.12
C PHE A 46 -8.18 8.85 3.39
N GLU A 47 -6.97 8.81 3.92
CA GLU A 47 -6.29 7.56 4.31
C GLU A 47 -7.08 6.79 5.37
N ASN A 48 -7.46 7.46 6.46
CA ASN A 48 -8.21 6.84 7.56
C ASN A 48 -9.54 6.24 7.11
N ARG A 49 -10.19 6.88 6.14
CA ARG A 49 -11.47 6.43 5.59
C ARG A 49 -11.33 5.51 4.39
N LYS A 50 -10.10 5.27 3.92
CA LYS A 50 -9.80 4.49 2.72
C LYS A 50 -10.51 5.02 1.48
N LEU A 51 -10.65 6.34 1.37
CA LEU A 51 -11.32 7.00 0.25
C LEU A 51 -10.29 7.42 -0.81
N SER A 52 -10.42 6.88 -2.02
CA SER A 52 -9.56 7.28 -3.13
C SER A 52 -9.78 8.76 -3.45
N ALA A 53 -8.69 9.50 -3.63
CA ALA A 53 -8.71 10.93 -3.88
C ALA A 53 -7.66 11.32 -4.93
N ILE A 54 -8.09 12.12 -5.91
CA ILE A 54 -7.23 12.75 -6.90
C ILE A 54 -7.28 14.26 -6.68
N GLU A 55 -6.11 14.90 -6.78
CA GLU A 55 -6.01 16.35 -6.89
C GLU A 55 -5.81 16.73 -8.36
N ILE A 56 -6.50 17.78 -8.79
CA ILE A 56 -6.22 18.49 -10.03
C ILE A 56 -5.69 19.87 -9.66
N ASP A 57 -4.37 20.07 -9.82
CA ASP A 57 -3.69 21.33 -9.58
C ASP A 57 -3.73 22.18 -10.87
N LEU A 58 -4.50 23.27 -10.80
CA LEU A 58 -4.66 24.22 -11.89
C LEU A 58 -3.92 25.53 -11.61
N SER A 59 -3.12 25.61 -10.55
CA SER A 59 -2.48 26.85 -10.08
C SER A 59 -1.50 27.48 -11.07
N ARG A 60 -1.04 26.72 -12.06
CA ARG A 60 -0.08 27.15 -13.08
C ARG A 60 -0.71 27.25 -14.47
N ASN A 61 -2.00 27.00 -14.60
CA ASN A 61 -2.68 26.90 -15.88
C ASN A 61 -3.52 28.17 -16.13
N GLN A 62 -3.35 28.77 -17.31
CA GLN A 62 -4.34 29.71 -17.84
C GLN A 62 -5.44 28.90 -18.51
N LEU A 63 -6.67 29.08 -18.04
CA LEU A 63 -7.86 28.40 -18.55
C LEU A 63 -8.76 29.45 -19.17
N ASP A 64 -8.52 29.76 -20.44
CA ASP A 64 -9.26 30.79 -21.16
C ASP A 64 -10.62 30.27 -21.65
N THR A 65 -10.73 28.95 -21.86
CA THR A 65 -11.96 28.30 -22.32
C THR A 65 -12.32 27.05 -21.53
N ILE A 66 -13.59 26.62 -21.64
CA ILE A 66 -14.06 25.32 -21.11
C ILE A 66 -13.27 24.16 -21.74
N ALA A 67 -12.95 24.26 -23.03
CA ALA A 67 -12.19 23.24 -23.75
C ALA A 67 -10.78 23.04 -23.18
N ASP A 68 -10.14 24.10 -22.66
CA ASP A 68 -8.84 24.00 -22.01
C ASP A 68 -8.91 23.16 -20.73
N PHE A 69 -10.01 23.31 -19.97
CA PHE A 69 -10.26 22.52 -18.78
C PHE A 69 -10.61 21.07 -19.13
N GLU A 70 -11.48 20.84 -20.12
CA GLU A 70 -11.83 19.49 -20.59
C GLU A 70 -10.60 18.71 -21.05
N ARG A 71 -9.67 19.37 -21.78
CA ARG A 71 -8.41 18.76 -22.17
C ARG A 71 -7.64 18.26 -20.96
N ILE A 72 -7.48 19.08 -19.91
CA ILE A 72 -6.79 18.65 -18.67
C ILE A 72 -7.52 17.49 -17.99
N LEU A 73 -8.86 17.49 -17.98
CA LEU A 73 -9.65 16.42 -17.38
C LEU A 73 -9.52 15.09 -18.13
N PHE A 74 -9.57 15.12 -19.47
CA PHE A 74 -9.73 13.91 -20.28
C PHE A 74 -8.43 13.40 -20.93
N THR A 75 -7.33 14.17 -20.94
CA THR A 75 -6.02 13.68 -21.40
C THR A 75 -5.11 13.30 -20.23
N ASP A 76 -4.00 12.60 -20.48
CA ASP A 76 -2.97 12.54 -19.45
C ASP A 76 -2.40 13.95 -19.22
N SER A 77 -2.18 14.32 -17.96
CA SER A 77 -1.78 15.68 -17.59
C SER A 77 -1.07 15.68 -16.25
N GLU A 78 0.04 16.41 -16.17
CA GLU A 78 0.81 16.61 -14.95
C GLU A 78 0.02 17.35 -13.85
N CYS A 79 -1.07 18.02 -14.22
CA CYS A 79 -1.99 18.66 -13.28
C CYS A 79 -2.70 17.65 -12.38
N LYS A 80 -2.77 16.36 -12.76
CA LYS A 80 -3.51 15.33 -12.02
C LYS A 80 -2.57 14.46 -11.22
N ARG A 81 -2.84 14.34 -9.92
CA ARG A 81 -2.08 13.44 -9.04
C ARG A 81 -2.97 12.72 -8.05
N TRP A 82 -2.62 11.47 -7.76
CA TRP A 82 -3.23 10.73 -6.67
C TRP A 82 -2.79 11.33 -5.33
N LEU A 83 -3.75 11.77 -4.54
CA LEU A 83 -3.53 12.06 -3.12
C LEU A 83 -3.51 10.74 -2.34
N PHE A 84 -4.52 9.91 -2.57
CA PHE A 84 -4.60 8.57 -2.01
C PHE A 84 -5.30 7.61 -2.97
N ASN A 85 -4.77 6.40 -3.10
CA ASN A 85 -5.37 5.35 -3.92
C ASN A 85 -5.63 4.12 -3.03
N ALA A 86 -6.89 3.93 -2.65
CA ALA A 86 -7.31 2.89 -1.72
C ALA A 86 -6.99 1.48 -2.25
N LYS A 87 -7.15 1.26 -3.55
CA LYS A 87 -6.83 -0.01 -4.20
C LYS A 87 -5.33 -0.31 -4.14
N LYS A 88 -4.49 0.67 -4.48
CA LYS A 88 -3.03 0.56 -4.41
C LYS A 88 -2.58 0.30 -2.97
N ALA A 89 -3.18 1.00 -1.99
CA ALA A 89 -2.88 0.81 -0.58
C ALA A 89 -3.25 -0.60 -0.09
N ALA A 90 -4.43 -1.10 -0.46
CA ALA A 90 -4.88 -2.45 -0.12
C ALA A 90 -3.94 -3.53 -0.70
N ILE A 91 -3.63 -3.45 -2.00
CA ILE A 91 -2.70 -4.39 -2.65
C ILE A 91 -1.33 -4.36 -1.97
N ARG A 92 -0.79 -3.17 -1.69
CA ARG A 92 0.51 -3.01 -1.02
C ARG A 92 0.49 -3.62 0.38
N SER A 93 -0.61 -3.46 1.13
CA SER A 93 -0.78 -4.07 2.44
C SER A 93 -0.76 -5.60 2.37
N THR A 94 -1.53 -6.18 1.43
CA THR A 94 -1.57 -7.63 1.22
C THR A 94 -0.20 -8.18 0.84
N LEU A 95 0.51 -7.54 -0.09
CA LEU A 95 1.85 -7.97 -0.50
C LEU A 95 2.86 -7.90 0.66
N ARG A 96 2.79 -6.85 1.48
CA ARG A 96 3.62 -6.73 2.68
C ARG A 96 3.37 -7.84 3.68
N ALA A 97 2.11 -8.16 3.95
CA ALA A 97 1.75 -9.25 4.86
C ALA A 97 2.31 -10.59 4.38
N LYS A 98 2.13 -10.90 3.09
CA LYS A 98 2.67 -12.13 2.47
C LYS A 98 4.20 -12.18 2.55
N ASN A 99 4.88 -11.07 2.24
CA ASN A 99 6.34 -11.03 2.31
C ASN A 99 6.84 -11.23 3.75
N LEU A 100 6.18 -10.65 4.75
CA LEU A 100 6.55 -10.83 6.16
C LEU A 100 6.38 -12.28 6.62
N GLU A 101 5.28 -12.92 6.22
CA GLU A 101 5.03 -14.33 6.49
C GLU A 101 6.10 -15.22 5.85
N GLN A 102 6.42 -14.99 4.57
CA GLN A 102 7.47 -15.75 3.88
C GLN A 102 8.83 -15.59 4.55
N VAL A 103 9.20 -14.38 4.96
CA VAL A 103 10.46 -14.13 5.68
C VAL A 103 10.46 -14.86 7.03
N ALA A 104 9.34 -14.91 7.75
CA ALA A 104 9.23 -15.64 9.00
C ALA A 104 9.40 -17.15 8.79
N LEU A 105 8.74 -17.72 7.78
CA LEU A 105 8.84 -19.14 7.44
C LEU A 105 10.26 -19.53 7.04
N GLN A 106 10.93 -18.72 6.22
CA GLN A 106 12.32 -18.95 5.83
C GLN A 106 13.27 -18.94 7.02
N LYS A 107 13.06 -18.04 7.99
CA LYS A 107 13.85 -18.02 9.23
C LYS A 107 13.64 -19.28 10.05
N ILE A 108 12.39 -19.73 10.22
CA ILE A 108 12.09 -20.96 10.95
C ILE A 108 12.76 -22.16 10.28
N GLU A 109 12.65 -22.27 8.96
CA GLU A 109 13.27 -23.36 8.19
C GLU A 109 14.80 -23.35 8.32
N TYR A 110 15.42 -22.17 8.24
CA TYR A 110 16.85 -22.00 8.43
C TYR A 110 17.30 -22.48 9.82
N GLU A 111 16.59 -22.07 10.87
CA GLU A 111 16.89 -22.45 12.25
C GLU A 111 16.72 -23.96 12.48
N GLN A 112 15.65 -24.57 11.93
CA GLN A 112 15.46 -26.02 12.00
C GLN A 112 16.59 -26.78 11.31
N LYS A 113 17.04 -26.33 10.13
CA LYS A 113 18.19 -26.93 9.44
C LYS A 113 19.49 -26.77 10.24
N ARG A 114 19.69 -25.63 10.90
CA ARG A 114 20.85 -25.35 11.74
C ARG A 114 20.89 -26.28 12.95
N ILE A 115 19.79 -26.37 13.70
CA ILE A 115 19.64 -27.27 14.85
C ILE A 115 19.79 -28.73 14.41
N GLY A 116 19.21 -29.13 13.29
CA GLY A 116 19.34 -30.48 12.74
C GLY A 116 20.79 -30.87 12.43
N LYS A 117 21.60 -29.93 11.91
CA LYS A 117 23.03 -30.16 11.71
C LYS A 117 23.78 -30.28 13.04
N GLU A 118 23.55 -29.35 13.97
CA GLU A 118 24.23 -29.34 15.27
C GLU A 118 23.95 -30.61 16.08
N THR A 119 22.70 -31.05 16.13
CA THR A 119 22.29 -32.30 16.76
C THR A 119 22.94 -33.51 16.10
N PHE A 120 22.97 -33.59 14.77
CA PHE A 120 23.66 -34.66 14.05
C PHE A 120 25.15 -34.77 14.41
N TYR A 121 25.86 -33.63 14.43
CA TYR A 121 27.28 -33.62 14.82
C TYR A 121 27.49 -34.00 16.28
N ALA A 122 26.63 -33.53 17.20
CA ALA A 122 26.69 -33.88 18.61
C ALA A 122 26.49 -35.39 18.83
N THR A 123 25.47 -35.99 18.19
CA THR A 123 25.20 -37.43 18.29
C THR A 123 26.36 -38.26 17.73
N LYS A 124 26.92 -37.87 16.58
CA LYS A 124 28.07 -38.57 15.98
C LYS A 124 29.29 -38.54 16.90
N ASN A 125 29.59 -37.38 17.49
CA ASN A 125 30.72 -37.22 18.41
C ASN A 125 30.53 -38.04 19.70
N GLN A 126 29.31 -38.11 20.22
CA GLN A 126 28.98 -38.92 21.39
C GLN A 126 29.16 -40.42 21.11
N MET A 127 28.67 -40.92 19.96
CA MET A 127 28.88 -42.32 19.56
C MET A 127 30.36 -42.66 19.40
N LEU A 128 31.15 -41.78 18.75
CA LEU A 128 32.60 -41.97 18.63
C LEU A 128 33.28 -42.06 20.01
N THR A 129 32.89 -41.18 20.93
CA THR A 129 33.45 -41.15 22.29
C THR A 129 33.15 -42.42 23.07
N LEU A 130 31.92 -42.94 22.93
CA LEU A 130 31.51 -44.22 23.55
C LEU A 130 32.28 -45.40 22.97
N HIS A 131 32.47 -45.43 21.64
CA HIS A 131 33.23 -46.49 20.95
C HIS A 131 34.72 -46.50 21.32
N ILE A 132 35.33 -45.33 21.51
CA ILE A 132 36.73 -45.23 21.96
C ILE A 132 36.86 -45.71 23.41
N ARG A 133 35.89 -45.37 24.28
CA ARG A 133 35.90 -45.80 25.69
C ARG A 133 35.70 -47.30 25.86
N SER A 134 34.88 -47.94 25.02
CA SER A 134 34.69 -49.40 25.08
C SER A 134 35.96 -50.15 24.65
N ARG A 135 36.66 -49.67 23.61
CA ARG A 135 37.92 -50.27 23.14
C ARG A 135 39.11 -50.14 24.08
N ARG A 136 39.12 -49.16 25.00
CA ARG A 136 40.19 -48.99 26.00
C ARG A 136 39.97 -49.82 27.27
N ARG A 137 38.81 -50.46 27.42
CA ARG A 137 38.46 -51.32 28.57
C ARG A 137 38.50 -52.82 28.26
N SER A 138 38.84 -53.19 27.02
CA SER A 138 39.07 -54.56 26.55
C SER A 138 40.57 -54.79 26.42
#